data_AF-A0A7S4M5J6-F1
#
_entry.id   AF-A0A7S4M5J6-F1
#
_cell.length_a   1.000
_cell.length_b   1.000
_cell.length_c   1.000
_cell.angle_alpha   90.00
_cell.angle_beta   90.00
_cell.angle_gamma   90.00
#
_symmetry.space_group_name_H-M   'P 1'
#
loop_
_entity.id
_entity.type
_entity.pdbx_description
1 polymer ?
#
loop_
_entity_poly.entity_id
_entity_poly.type
_entity_poly.pdbx_seq_one_letter_code
_entity_poly.pdbx_strand_id
1 'polypeptide(L)'
;RRPRGVSACSWKERSECVRHNMLAAIVSSAALVAHGPSTLHTAHGMLHTRLPVSRIAMELTKQEQRVSEAMELTDVSKLAAQESARATGLALALDDGTRKSHSVAENTAFVTGFFRGIATKSAFSQLVADLYFVYRAMEDAFSASADPSVRALDYPSLRRVPALEEDMAYYFGDGWASTVKPTAATRKYVARIEE
;
A
#
# COMPACT_ATOMS: atom_id res chain seq x y z
N ARG A 1 22.88 25.23 16.04
CA ARG A 1 22.26 24.06 16.71
C ARG A 1 21.05 23.65 15.88
N ARG A 2 21.08 22.49 15.18
CA ARG A 2 19.91 21.91 14.49
C ARG A 2 19.23 20.91 15.43
N PRO A 3 17.89 20.83 15.47
CA PRO A 3 17.23 19.78 16.24
C PRO A 3 17.42 18.44 15.52
N ARG A 4 17.84 17.43 16.29
CA ARG A 4 17.94 16.03 15.88
C ARG A 4 16.58 15.39 16.14
N GLY A 5 15.99 14.70 15.16
CA GLY A 5 14.86 13.80 15.42
C GLY A 5 13.76 13.73 14.37
N VAL A 6 14.10 13.46 13.11
CA VAL A 6 13.24 12.67 12.21
C VAL A 6 14.21 11.74 11.49
N SER A 7 14.10 10.42 11.67
CA SER A 7 14.91 9.52 10.88
C SER A 7 14.47 9.70 9.42
N ALA A 8 15.35 10.30 8.61
CA ALA A 8 15.14 10.37 7.18
C ALA A 8 15.23 8.93 6.64
N CYS A 9 14.10 8.23 6.63
CA CYS A 9 14.02 6.90 6.02
C CYS A 9 14.50 7.05 4.57
N SER A 10 15.59 6.34 4.27
CA SER A 10 16.33 6.49 3.03
C SER A 10 15.46 6.06 1.85
N TRP A 11 15.70 6.62 0.67
CA TRP A 11 15.03 6.20 -0.56
C TRP A 11 15.12 4.66 -0.76
N LYS A 12 16.24 4.07 -0.33
CA LYS A 12 16.45 2.61 -0.39
C LYS A 12 15.45 1.87 0.50
N GLU A 13 15.33 2.24 1.78
CA GLU A 13 14.39 1.63 2.73
C GLU A 13 12.91 1.82 2.33
N ARG A 14 12.55 3.00 1.81
CA ARG A 14 11.16 3.24 1.36
C ARG A 14 10.83 2.51 0.05
N SER A 15 11.78 2.42 -0.89
CA SER A 15 11.61 1.59 -2.10
C SER A 15 11.52 0.09 -1.77
N GLU A 16 12.22 -0.37 -0.73
CA GLU A 16 12.10 -1.74 -0.22
C GLU A 16 10.77 -1.98 0.49
N CYS A 17 10.24 -1.00 1.23
CA CYS A 17 8.92 -1.06 1.86
C CYS A 17 7.78 -1.08 0.84
N VAL A 18 7.83 -0.26 -0.22
CA VAL A 18 6.87 -0.30 -1.33
C VAL A 18 6.95 -1.63 -2.07
N ARG A 19 8.15 -2.15 -2.32
CA ARG A 19 8.34 -3.49 -2.92
C ARG A 19 7.76 -4.60 -2.03
N HIS A 20 8.02 -4.59 -0.72
CA HIS A 20 7.51 -5.61 0.21
C HIS A 20 5.99 -5.54 0.39
N ASN A 21 5.40 -4.35 0.54
CA ASN A 21 3.95 -4.22 0.70
C ASN A 21 3.18 -4.54 -0.60
N MET A 22 3.76 -4.27 -1.78
CA MET A 22 3.12 -4.59 -3.06
C MET A 22 3.32 -6.07 -3.47
N LEU A 23 4.48 -6.67 -3.17
CA LEU A 23 4.67 -8.12 -3.32
C LEU A 23 3.85 -8.92 -2.31
N ALA A 24 3.65 -8.43 -1.08
CA ALA A 24 2.76 -9.08 -0.12
C ALA A 24 1.29 -9.13 -0.61
N ALA A 25 0.84 -8.11 -1.35
CA ALA A 25 -0.48 -8.11 -1.98
C ALA A 25 -0.59 -9.11 -3.15
N ILE A 26 0.52 -9.41 -3.85
CA ILE A 26 0.56 -10.37 -4.97
C ILE A 26 0.78 -11.82 -4.48
N VAL A 27 1.61 -12.01 -3.45
CA VAL A 27 1.96 -13.34 -2.91
C VAL A 27 0.89 -13.88 -1.94
N SER A 28 0.06 -13.03 -1.34
CA SER A 28 -1.09 -13.48 -0.54
C SER A 28 -2.14 -14.27 -1.33
N SER A 29 -2.09 -14.23 -2.68
CA SER A 29 -2.96 -15.07 -3.53
C SER A 29 -2.35 -16.43 -3.90
N ALA A 30 -1.12 -16.77 -3.49
CA ALA A 30 -0.39 -17.92 -4.05
C ALA A 30 0.24 -18.90 -3.05
N ALA A 31 -0.03 -18.84 -1.75
CA ALA A 31 0.60 -19.73 -0.76
C ALA A 31 -0.42 -20.53 0.06
N LEU A 32 -1.15 -21.44 -0.59
CA LEU A 32 -1.73 -22.61 0.05
C LEU A 32 -1.03 -23.84 -0.54
N VAL A 33 -0.18 -24.51 0.24
CA VAL A 33 0.09 -25.97 0.25
C VAL A 33 1.46 -26.28 0.90
N ALA A 34 1.40 -27.23 1.85
CA ALA A 34 2.45 -28.08 2.41
C ALA A 34 3.41 -27.50 3.48
N HIS A 35 3.05 -27.75 4.74
CA HIS A 35 4.00 -27.94 5.85
C HIS A 35 4.24 -29.44 6.06
N GLY A 36 5.50 -29.81 6.32
CA GLY A 36 5.88 -31.09 6.93
C GLY A 36 7.07 -30.83 7.87
N PRO A 37 7.04 -31.28 9.14
CA PRO A 37 8.09 -30.95 10.10
C PRO A 37 9.23 -31.97 10.09
N SER A 38 10.47 -31.49 9.96
CA SER A 38 11.69 -32.25 10.19
C SER A 38 12.14 -32.09 11.65
N THR A 39 12.38 -33.22 12.31
CA THR A 39 12.87 -33.38 13.68
C THR A 39 14.26 -32.76 13.89
N LEU A 40 14.47 -32.02 14.99
CA LEU A 40 15.80 -31.58 15.43
C LEU A 40 16.19 -32.15 16.79
N HIS A 41 17.46 -32.53 16.85
CA HIS A 41 18.21 -33.18 17.92
C HIS A 41 18.35 -32.32 19.19
N THR A 42 18.31 -33.00 20.34
CA THR A 42 18.65 -32.50 21.67
C THR A 42 20.15 -32.21 21.81
N ALA A 43 20.50 -31.01 22.29
CA ALA A 43 21.83 -30.71 22.86
C ALA A 43 21.65 -29.99 24.22
N HIS A 44 22.48 -30.40 25.17
CA HIS A 44 22.34 -30.21 26.60
C HIS A 44 23.14 -29.00 27.12
N GLY A 45 22.57 -28.25 28.08
CA GLY A 45 23.33 -27.56 29.13
C GLY A 45 23.28 -26.03 29.15
N MET A 46 22.61 -25.43 30.15
CA MET A 46 23.18 -24.44 31.09
C MET A 46 22.18 -23.99 32.16
N LEU A 47 22.74 -23.40 33.22
CA LEU A 47 22.26 -23.29 34.60
C LEU A 47 21.02 -22.40 34.87
N HIS A 48 20.25 -22.86 35.87
CA HIS A 48 19.56 -22.13 36.95
C HIS A 48 19.05 -20.69 36.73
N THR A 49 17.72 -20.55 36.72
CA THR A 49 16.96 -19.84 37.79
C THR A 49 15.55 -20.44 37.86
N ARG A 50 15.15 -20.97 39.03
CA ARG A 50 13.82 -21.57 39.24
C ARG A 50 12.79 -20.48 39.52
N LEU A 51 12.17 -19.94 38.48
CA LEU A 51 10.82 -19.40 38.63
C LEU A 51 9.85 -20.59 38.79
N PRO A 52 8.84 -20.53 39.69
CA PRO A 52 7.92 -21.63 39.88
C PRO A 52 7.21 -21.92 38.56
N VAL A 53 7.35 -23.15 38.07
CA VAL A 53 6.84 -23.66 36.78
C VAL A 53 5.36 -23.32 36.58
N SER A 54 4.59 -23.17 37.67
CA SER A 54 3.17 -22.77 37.66
C SER A 54 2.90 -21.38 37.08
N ARG A 55 3.79 -20.40 37.28
CA ARG A 55 3.60 -19.02 36.82
C ARG A 55 3.94 -18.86 35.33
N ILE A 56 4.93 -19.63 34.86
CA ILE A 56 5.29 -19.72 33.44
C ILE A 56 4.20 -20.47 32.68
N ALA A 57 3.68 -21.57 33.24
CA ALA A 57 2.56 -22.32 32.63
C ALA A 57 1.28 -21.48 32.52
N MET A 58 0.94 -20.66 33.52
CA MET A 58 -0.23 -19.75 33.46
C MET A 58 -0.10 -18.61 32.45
N GLU A 59 1.12 -18.08 32.22
CA GLU A 59 1.32 -17.03 31.21
C GLU A 59 1.48 -17.60 29.80
N LEU A 60 1.99 -18.82 29.66
CA LEU A 60 1.98 -19.56 28.39
C LEU A 60 0.55 -19.88 27.95
N THR A 61 -0.33 -20.35 28.85
CA THR A 61 -1.74 -20.62 28.50
C THR A 61 -2.53 -19.35 28.18
N LYS A 62 -2.22 -18.21 28.82
CA LYS A 62 -2.80 -16.91 28.44
C LYS A 62 -2.29 -16.41 27.08
N GLN A 63 -1.01 -16.61 26.78
CA GLN A 63 -0.45 -16.31 25.46
C GLN A 63 -1.07 -17.21 24.38
N GLU A 64 -1.21 -18.51 24.65
CA GLU A 64 -1.87 -19.48 23.78
C GLU A 64 -3.35 -19.12 23.55
N GLN A 65 -4.08 -18.70 24.59
CA GLN A 65 -5.46 -18.21 24.45
C GLN A 65 -5.54 -16.93 23.61
N ARG A 66 -4.63 -15.97 23.83
CA ARG A 66 -4.60 -14.71 23.06
C ARG A 66 -4.23 -14.92 21.59
N VAL A 67 -3.33 -15.86 21.30
CA VAL A 67 -2.99 -16.26 19.93
C VAL A 67 -4.17 -16.99 19.28
N SER A 68 -4.89 -17.84 20.03
CA SER A 68 -6.09 -18.53 19.54
C SER A 68 -7.26 -17.58 19.29
N GLU A 69 -7.44 -16.55 20.11
CA GLU A 69 -8.49 -15.53 19.95
C GLU A 69 -8.14 -14.56 18.81
N ALA A 70 -6.86 -14.19 18.65
CA ALA A 70 -6.39 -13.41 17.50
C ALA A 70 -6.42 -14.20 16.18
N MET A 71 -6.42 -15.53 16.26
CA MET A 71 -6.60 -16.45 15.14
C MET A 71 -8.04 -16.99 15.04
N GLU A 72 -9.04 -16.34 15.64
CA GLU A 72 -10.43 -16.63 15.32
C GLU A 72 -10.66 -16.29 13.84
N LEU A 73 -10.48 -17.31 13.01
CA LEU A 73 -10.63 -17.27 11.57
C LEU A 73 -12.07 -16.85 11.30
N THR A 74 -12.24 -15.64 10.77
CA THR A 74 -13.45 -15.29 10.04
C THR A 74 -13.79 -16.43 9.10
N ASP A 75 -14.93 -17.06 9.37
CA ASP A 75 -15.45 -18.22 8.68
C ASP A 75 -15.24 -18.10 7.16
N VAL A 76 -14.35 -18.92 6.60
CA VAL A 76 -14.02 -18.92 5.18
C VAL A 76 -15.29 -19.11 4.33
N SER A 77 -16.32 -19.76 4.88
CA SER A 77 -17.61 -19.91 4.23
C SER A 77 -18.41 -18.59 4.14
N LYS A 78 -18.25 -17.65 5.08
CA LYS A 78 -18.83 -16.29 4.98
C LYS A 78 -18.14 -15.44 3.92
N LEU A 79 -16.82 -15.59 3.76
CA LEU A 79 -16.06 -14.92 2.69
C LEU A 79 -16.43 -15.48 1.31
N ALA A 80 -16.62 -16.80 1.21
CA ALA A 80 -17.05 -17.46 -0.03
C ALA A 80 -18.51 -17.14 -0.42
N ALA A 81 -19.35 -16.76 0.54
CA ALA A 81 -20.75 -16.38 0.32
C ALA A 81 -20.96 -14.92 -0.10
N GLN A 82 -19.95 -14.05 0.03
CA GLN A 82 -20.02 -12.70 -0.53
C GLN A 82 -19.65 -12.72 -2.01
N GLU A 83 -20.66 -12.54 -2.87
CA GLU A 83 -20.45 -12.29 -4.29
C GLU A 83 -19.56 -11.04 -4.46
N SER A 84 -18.48 -11.18 -5.23
CA SER A 84 -17.50 -10.11 -5.43
C SER A 84 -18.19 -8.86 -5.96
N ALA A 85 -17.84 -7.68 -5.43
CA ALA A 85 -18.33 -6.41 -5.96
C ALA A 85 -18.01 -6.25 -7.46
N ARG A 86 -17.03 -6.99 -8.01
CA ARG A 86 -16.70 -7.02 -9.44
C ARG A 86 -17.48 -8.05 -10.26
N ALA A 87 -18.34 -8.86 -9.65
CA ALA A 87 -19.04 -9.94 -10.36
C ALA A 87 -20.21 -9.45 -11.23
N THR A 88 -20.79 -8.28 -10.90
CA THR A 88 -21.93 -7.70 -11.63
C THR A 88 -21.89 -6.15 -11.59
N GLY A 89 -22.79 -5.51 -12.35
CA GLY A 89 -23.03 -4.06 -12.27
C GLY A 89 -21.91 -3.19 -12.84
N LEU A 90 -21.85 -1.93 -12.37
CA LEU A 90 -20.91 -0.91 -12.85
C LEU A 90 -19.44 -1.32 -12.62
N ALA A 91 -19.14 -1.98 -11.50
CA ALA A 91 -17.79 -2.42 -11.17
C ALA A 91 -17.27 -3.47 -12.16
N LEU A 92 -18.11 -4.44 -12.57
CA LEU A 92 -17.77 -5.39 -13.64
C LEU A 92 -17.52 -4.66 -14.97
N ALA A 93 -18.43 -3.74 -15.34
CA ALA A 93 -18.33 -2.99 -16.59
C ALA A 93 -17.04 -2.15 -16.68
N LEU A 94 -16.60 -1.55 -15.57
CA LEU A 94 -15.35 -0.80 -15.50
C LEU A 94 -14.12 -1.72 -15.56
N ASP A 95 -14.15 -2.88 -14.88
CA ASP A 95 -13.06 -3.87 -14.93
C ASP A 95 -12.84 -4.36 -16.37
N ASP A 96 -13.92 -4.81 -17.02
CA ASP A 96 -13.85 -5.32 -18.39
C ASP A 96 -13.54 -4.21 -19.40
N GLY A 97 -14.20 -3.06 -19.28
CA GLY A 97 -14.02 -1.94 -20.20
C GLY A 97 -12.61 -1.34 -20.19
N THR A 98 -11.89 -1.48 -19.07
CA THR A 98 -10.53 -0.93 -18.93
C THR A 98 -9.42 -1.98 -19.01
N ARG A 99 -9.75 -3.26 -19.14
CA ARG A 99 -8.80 -4.40 -19.14
C ARG A 99 -7.65 -4.22 -20.13
N LYS A 100 -7.95 -3.80 -21.36
CA LYS A 100 -6.94 -3.56 -22.40
C LYS A 100 -6.04 -2.37 -22.06
N SER A 101 -6.62 -1.24 -21.66
CA SER A 101 -5.85 -0.05 -21.28
C SER A 101 -4.98 -0.30 -20.05
N HIS A 102 -5.48 -1.05 -19.07
CA HIS A 102 -4.72 -1.46 -17.89
C HIS A 102 -3.48 -2.27 -18.29
N SER A 103 -3.67 -3.29 -19.14
CA SER A 103 -2.56 -4.12 -19.64
C SER A 103 -1.50 -3.28 -20.37
N VAL A 104 -1.92 -2.32 -21.21
CA VAL A 104 -0.97 -1.42 -21.90
C VAL A 104 -0.22 -0.53 -20.91
N ALA A 105 -0.89 0.03 -19.91
CA ALA A 105 -0.26 0.91 -18.91
C ALA A 105 0.77 0.17 -18.05
N GLU A 106 0.46 -1.04 -17.61
CA GLU A 106 1.35 -1.89 -16.80
C GLU A 106 2.63 -2.29 -17.55
N ASN A 107 2.52 -2.50 -18.88
CA ASN A 107 3.63 -2.94 -19.72
C ASN A 107 4.47 -1.79 -20.32
N THR A 108 4.27 -0.56 -19.86
CA THR A 108 5.14 0.57 -20.26
C THR A 108 6.57 0.36 -19.74
N ALA A 109 7.56 0.87 -20.49
CA ALA A 109 8.98 0.71 -20.12
C ALA A 109 9.29 1.28 -18.73
N PHE A 110 8.62 2.38 -18.35
CA PHE A 110 8.77 2.97 -17.02
C PHE A 110 8.23 2.06 -15.91
N VAL A 111 6.97 1.58 -16.03
CA VAL A 111 6.32 0.76 -15.00
C VAL A 111 7.03 -0.59 -14.84
N THR A 112 7.37 -1.24 -15.95
CA THR A 112 8.15 -2.48 -15.95
C THR A 112 9.54 -2.30 -15.33
N GLY A 113 10.24 -1.20 -15.65
CA GLY A 113 11.51 -0.83 -15.05
C GLY A 113 11.41 -0.53 -13.55
N PHE A 114 10.31 0.10 -13.12
CA PHE A 114 10.02 0.37 -11.71
C PHE A 114 9.89 -0.93 -10.90
N PHE A 115 9.10 -1.90 -11.38
CA PHE A 115 8.95 -3.20 -10.71
C PHE A 115 10.24 -4.02 -10.68
N ARG A 116 11.10 -3.86 -11.69
CA ARG A 116 12.44 -4.48 -11.72
C ARG A 116 13.46 -3.78 -10.82
N GLY A 117 13.08 -2.69 -10.15
CA GLY A 117 13.96 -1.93 -9.26
C GLY A 117 15.00 -1.08 -9.99
N ILE A 118 14.80 -0.79 -11.27
CA ILE A 118 15.74 -0.05 -12.14
C ILE A 118 15.40 1.46 -12.15
N ALA A 119 14.24 1.86 -11.62
CA ALA A 119 13.83 3.26 -11.59
C ALA A 119 14.77 4.13 -10.72
N THR A 120 15.15 5.29 -11.26
CA THR A 120 15.99 6.26 -10.54
C THR A 120 15.16 7.09 -9.57
N LYS A 121 15.83 7.66 -8.56
CA LYS A 121 15.19 8.61 -7.64
C LYS A 121 14.52 9.77 -8.38
N SER A 122 15.19 10.31 -9.40
CA SER A 122 14.66 11.43 -10.21
C SER A 122 13.40 11.06 -10.99
N ALA A 123 13.37 9.86 -11.58
CA ALA A 123 12.21 9.39 -12.33
C ALA A 123 11.02 9.12 -11.39
N PHE A 124 11.28 8.55 -10.22
CA PHE A 124 10.23 8.34 -9.21
C PHE A 124 9.71 9.65 -8.62
N SER A 125 10.59 10.60 -8.28
CA SER A 125 10.16 11.92 -7.78
C SER A 125 9.33 12.66 -8.83
N GLN A 126 9.65 12.50 -10.12
CA GLN A 126 8.85 13.08 -11.20
C GLN A 126 7.45 12.44 -11.29
N LEU A 127 7.35 11.12 -11.16
CA LEU A 127 6.06 10.43 -11.06
C LEU A 127 5.22 10.97 -9.90
N VAL A 128 5.82 11.10 -8.72
CA VAL A 128 5.14 11.65 -7.53
C VAL A 128 4.65 13.08 -7.78
N ALA A 129 5.47 13.93 -8.40
CA ALA A 129 5.08 15.29 -8.76
C ALA A 129 3.91 15.30 -9.75
N ASP A 130 3.93 14.44 -10.77
CA ASP A 130 2.85 14.35 -11.74
C ASP A 130 1.55 13.84 -11.09
N LEU A 131 1.64 12.85 -10.20
CA LEU A 131 0.50 12.36 -9.42
C LEU A 131 -0.06 13.46 -8.50
N TYR A 132 0.77 14.25 -7.83
CA TYR A 132 0.30 15.37 -7.01
C TYR A 132 -0.66 16.29 -7.76
N PHE A 133 -0.29 16.73 -8.97
CA PHE A 133 -1.15 17.62 -9.77
C PHE A 133 -2.45 16.93 -10.23
N VAL A 134 -2.38 15.65 -10.61
CA VAL A 134 -3.57 14.89 -11.02
C VAL A 134 -4.53 14.69 -9.83
N TYR A 135 -4.02 14.30 -8.66
CA TYR A 135 -4.85 14.09 -7.47
C TYR A 135 -5.44 15.38 -6.94
N ARG A 136 -4.67 16.48 -6.95
CA ARG A 136 -5.19 17.83 -6.69
C ARG A 136 -6.45 18.11 -7.53
N ALA A 137 -6.34 17.99 -8.86
CA ALA A 137 -7.45 18.26 -9.77
C ALA A 137 -8.64 17.32 -9.53
N MET A 138 -8.41 16.02 -9.32
CA MET A 138 -9.49 15.06 -9.04
C MET A 138 -10.20 15.36 -7.72
N GLU A 139 -9.46 15.64 -6.65
CA GLU A 139 -10.02 15.90 -5.33
C GLU A 139 -10.76 17.25 -5.28
N ASP A 140 -10.27 18.26 -6.01
CA ASP A 140 -10.97 19.54 -6.20
C ASP A 140 -12.27 19.31 -6.97
N ALA A 141 -12.26 18.51 -8.03
CA ALA A 141 -13.46 18.16 -8.81
C ALA A 141 -14.50 17.39 -7.99
N PHE A 142 -14.07 16.42 -7.16
CA PHE A 142 -14.97 15.74 -6.21
C PHE A 142 -15.61 16.74 -5.23
N SER A 143 -14.83 17.68 -4.72
CA SER A 143 -15.28 18.68 -3.74
C SER A 143 -16.24 19.71 -4.35
N ALA A 144 -16.08 20.01 -5.64
CA ALA A 144 -16.94 20.93 -6.39
C ALA A 144 -18.21 20.28 -6.94
N SER A 145 -18.25 18.94 -7.06
CA SER A 145 -19.37 18.25 -7.67
C SER A 145 -20.67 18.37 -6.86
N ALA A 146 -21.74 18.78 -7.55
CA ALA A 146 -23.09 18.81 -6.98
C ALA A 146 -23.86 17.48 -7.16
N ASP A 147 -23.33 16.54 -7.96
CA ASP A 147 -24.01 15.27 -8.24
C ASP A 147 -23.95 14.33 -7.02
N PRO A 148 -25.10 13.94 -6.45
CA PRO A 148 -25.14 13.01 -5.31
C PRO A 148 -24.44 11.68 -5.57
N SER A 149 -24.46 11.19 -6.82
CA SER A 149 -23.86 9.92 -7.23
C SER A 149 -22.34 9.97 -7.18
N VAL A 150 -21.76 11.12 -7.57
CA VAL A 150 -20.31 11.37 -7.50
C VAL A 150 -19.87 11.57 -6.05
N ARG A 151 -20.65 12.33 -5.27
CA ARG A 151 -20.37 12.56 -3.85
C ARG A 151 -20.43 11.28 -3.02
N ALA A 152 -21.27 10.32 -3.40
CA ALA A 152 -21.34 9.01 -2.73
C ALA A 152 -20.04 8.18 -2.88
N LEU A 153 -19.19 8.53 -3.85
CA LEU A 153 -17.90 7.87 -4.10
C LEU A 153 -16.70 8.61 -3.47
N ASP A 154 -16.94 9.76 -2.81
CA ASP A 154 -15.87 10.53 -2.17
C ASP A 154 -15.60 10.01 -0.75
N TYR A 155 -14.63 9.11 -0.65
CA TYR A 155 -14.19 8.54 0.61
C TYR A 155 -12.97 9.31 1.16
N PRO A 156 -13.06 9.92 2.35
CA PRO A 156 -11.94 10.69 2.92
C PRO A 156 -10.64 9.88 3.08
N SER A 157 -10.73 8.57 3.32
CA SER A 157 -9.58 7.68 3.43
C SER A 157 -8.83 7.44 2.12
N LEU A 158 -9.44 7.79 0.98
CA LEU A 158 -8.85 7.69 -0.35
C LEU A 158 -8.23 8.98 -0.84
N ARG A 159 -8.46 10.11 -0.16
CA ARG A 159 -7.78 11.38 -0.44
C ARG A 159 -6.26 11.19 -0.26
N ARG A 160 -5.48 11.66 -1.23
CA ARG A 160 -4.02 11.48 -1.32
C ARG A 160 -3.25 12.79 -1.29
N VAL A 161 -3.89 13.93 -1.56
CA VAL A 161 -3.18 15.23 -1.61
C VAL A 161 -2.32 15.48 -0.36
N PRO A 162 -2.80 15.31 0.90
CA PRO A 162 -1.95 15.57 2.07
C PRO A 162 -0.69 14.70 2.12
N ALA A 163 -0.82 13.40 1.82
CA ALA A 163 0.33 12.49 1.78
C ALA A 163 1.29 12.83 0.63
N LEU A 164 0.76 13.24 -0.53
CA LEU A 164 1.57 13.67 -1.65
C LEU A 164 2.31 14.98 -1.34
N GLU A 165 1.74 15.91 -0.56
CA GLU A 165 2.44 17.13 -0.12
C GLU A 165 3.65 16.83 0.76
N GLU A 166 3.54 15.84 1.65
CA GLU A 166 4.67 15.34 2.45
C GLU A 166 5.77 14.73 1.57
N ASP A 167 5.38 13.91 0.59
CA ASP A 167 6.33 13.32 -0.37
C ASP A 167 6.99 14.41 -1.23
N MET A 168 6.26 15.44 -1.64
CA MET A 168 6.80 16.56 -2.41
C MET A 168 7.83 17.35 -1.61
N ALA A 169 7.55 17.61 -0.33
CA ALA A 169 8.53 18.23 0.58
C ALA A 169 9.79 17.35 0.74
N TYR A 170 9.63 16.03 0.82
CA TYR A 170 10.76 15.10 0.91
C TYR A 170 11.64 15.11 -0.36
N TYR A 171 11.03 15.08 -1.55
CA TYR A 171 11.77 14.96 -2.81
C TYR A 171 12.33 16.29 -3.33
N PHE A 172 11.60 17.39 -3.13
CA PHE A 172 11.89 18.69 -3.74
C PHE A 172 12.21 19.80 -2.73
N GLY A 173 12.07 19.52 -1.42
CA GLY A 173 12.30 20.47 -0.32
C GLY A 173 11.12 21.41 -0.08
N ASP A 174 11.13 22.14 1.03
CA ASP A 174 9.98 22.95 1.50
C ASP A 174 9.47 24.01 0.50
N GLY A 175 10.31 24.44 -0.47
CA GLY A 175 9.95 25.41 -1.51
C GLY A 175 9.24 24.80 -2.75
N TRP A 176 8.96 23.51 -2.75
CA TRP A 176 8.50 22.75 -3.92
C TRP A 176 7.26 23.33 -4.60
N ALA A 177 6.32 23.89 -3.83
CA ALA A 177 5.07 24.43 -4.37
C ALA A 177 5.29 25.58 -5.37
N SER A 178 6.40 26.33 -5.21
CA SER A 178 6.75 27.42 -6.12
C SER A 178 7.55 26.96 -7.34
N THR A 179 8.36 25.90 -7.19
CA THR A 179 9.37 25.48 -8.17
C THR A 179 8.91 24.35 -9.08
N VAL A 180 8.19 23.37 -8.54
CA VAL A 180 7.77 22.18 -9.29
C VAL A 180 6.59 22.53 -10.19
N LYS A 181 6.64 22.08 -11.45
CA LYS A 181 5.59 22.29 -12.45
C LYS A 181 5.17 20.97 -13.08
N PRO A 182 3.89 20.81 -13.45
CA PRO A 182 3.43 19.58 -14.11
C PRO A 182 4.08 19.44 -15.48
N THR A 183 4.35 18.20 -15.89
CA THR A 183 4.81 17.94 -17.27
C THR A 183 3.72 18.26 -18.30
N ALA A 184 4.08 18.28 -19.59
CA ALA A 184 3.10 18.52 -20.65
C ALA A 184 1.99 17.46 -20.70
N ALA A 185 2.31 16.20 -20.38
CA ALA A 185 1.31 15.13 -20.30
C ALA A 185 0.38 15.32 -19.10
N THR A 186 0.95 15.65 -17.93
CA THR A 186 0.18 15.93 -16.71
C THR A 186 -0.76 17.11 -16.88
N ARG A 187 -0.31 18.20 -17.54
CA ARG A 187 -1.18 19.35 -17.85
C ARG A 187 -2.38 18.95 -18.71
N LYS A 188 -2.18 18.09 -19.71
CA LYS A 188 -3.28 17.58 -20.55
C LYS A 188 -4.25 16.72 -19.73
N TYR A 189 -3.74 15.92 -18.81
CA TYR A 189 -4.60 15.12 -17.93
C TYR A 189 -5.40 16.01 -16.98
N VAL A 190 -4.75 16.93 -16.28
CA VAL A 190 -5.42 17.91 -15.40
C VAL A 190 -6.51 18.68 -16.16
N ALA A 191 -6.20 19.20 -17.34
CA ALA A 191 -7.18 19.88 -18.18
C ALA A 191 -8.41 19.01 -18.46
N ARG A 192 -8.22 17.72 -18.76
CA ARG A 192 -9.32 16.78 -19.00
C ARG A 192 -10.17 16.48 -17.76
N ILE A 193 -9.61 16.62 -16.56
CA ILE A 193 -10.37 16.47 -15.30
C ILE A 193 -11.21 17.72 -15.02
N GLU A 194 -10.70 18.89 -15.40
CA GLU A 194 -11.31 20.20 -15.17
C GLU A 194 -12.33 20.62 -16.25
N GLU A 195 -12.47 19.84 -17.33
CA GLU A 195 -13.47 20.03 -18.41
C GLU A 195 -14.91 19.78 -17.96
#